data_AF-A0A6L5G2Q8-F1
#
_entry.id   AF-A0A6L5G2Q8-F1
#
_cell.length_a   1.000
_cell.length_b   1.000
_cell.length_c   1.000
_cell.angle_alpha   90.00
_cell.angle_beta   90.00
_cell.angle_gamma   90.00
#
_symmetry.space_group_name_H-M   'P 1'
#
loop_
_entity.id
_entity.type
_entity.pdbx_description
1 polymer ?
#
loop_
_entity_poly.entity_id
_entity_poly.type
_entity_poly.pdbx_seq_one_letter_code
_entity_poly.pdbx_strand_id
1 'polypeptide(L)'
;SLESGGRDALVDEFYVRARGVGTGTRSLEAVLAELAGEGIGMVFLETEGSNFGARRFYARSGFVEEHSVRMRLDLSQYRPSM
;
A
#
# COMPACT_ATOMS: atom_id res chain seq x y z
N SER A 1 -5.95 -4.97 9.97
CA SER A 1 -5.91 -6.37 10.41
C SER A 1 -6.76 -6.59 11.64
N LEU A 2 -7.36 -7.77 11.84
CA LEU A 2 -8.02 -8.12 13.12
C LEU A 2 -7.03 -8.05 14.30
N GLU A 3 -5.78 -8.41 14.02
CA GLU A 3 -4.64 -8.40 14.92
C GLU A 3 -4.10 -7.00 15.29
N SER A 4 -4.55 -5.94 14.61
CA SER A 4 -4.26 -4.52 14.94
C SER A 4 -5.52 -3.72 15.33
N GLY A 5 -6.63 -4.41 15.63
CA GLY A 5 -7.90 -3.76 15.92
C GLY A 5 -8.49 -3.01 14.72
N GLY A 6 -8.06 -3.36 13.50
CA GLY A 6 -8.52 -2.76 12.25
C GLY A 6 -7.83 -1.45 11.86
N ARG A 7 -6.82 -0.98 12.59
CA ARG A 7 -6.17 0.33 12.36
C ARG A 7 -4.92 0.24 11.49
N ASP A 8 -5.06 -0.41 10.34
CA ASP A 8 -4.03 -0.37 9.30
C ASP A 8 -4.58 0.34 8.08
N ALA A 9 -3.69 0.99 7.32
CA ALA A 9 -4.03 1.55 6.03
C ALA A 9 -3.45 0.69 4.90
N LEU A 10 -4.12 0.74 3.74
CA LEU A 10 -3.64 0.17 2.48
C LEU A 10 -3.51 1.30 1.46
N VAL A 11 -2.34 1.43 0.85
CA VAL A 11 -2.19 2.22 -0.38
C VAL A 11 -2.58 1.33 -1.54
N ASP A 12 -3.81 1.52 -2.04
CA ASP A 12 -4.35 0.74 -3.16
C ASP A 12 -3.75 1.22 -4.49
N GLU A 13 -3.96 2.51 -4.82
CA GLU A 13 -3.41 3.13 -6.02
C GLU A 13 -2.71 4.45 -5.71
N PHE A 14 -1.51 4.63 -6.27
CA PHE A 14 -0.75 5.87 -6.16
C PHE A 14 -0.06 6.20 -7.47
N TYR A 15 -0.54 7.26 -8.14
CA TYR A 15 -0.01 7.70 -9.42
C TYR A 15 0.22 9.20 -9.45
N VAL A 16 1.39 9.60 -9.94
CA VAL A 16 1.73 11.01 -10.18
C VAL A 16 2.16 11.18 -11.63
N ARG A 17 1.54 12.16 -12.30
CA ARG A 17 1.82 12.52 -13.69
C ARG A 17 3.20 13.16 -13.86
N ALA A 18 3.54 14.14 -13.01
CA ALA A 18 4.85 14.79 -13.02
C ALA A 18 5.87 14.00 -12.21
N ARG A 19 6.86 13.40 -12.89
CA ARG A 19 7.90 12.57 -12.26
C ARG A 19 9.22 13.33 -12.13
N GLY A 20 10.07 12.91 -11.19
CA GLY A 20 11.42 13.47 -11.01
C GLY A 20 11.51 14.81 -10.26
N VAL A 21 10.39 15.42 -9.87
CA VAL A 21 10.34 16.72 -9.17
C VAL A 21 9.94 16.62 -7.68
N GLY A 22 9.93 15.39 -7.15
CA GLY A 22 9.64 15.11 -5.74
C GLY A 22 8.16 15.17 -5.34
N THR A 23 7.24 15.40 -6.27
CA THR A 23 5.79 15.48 -5.96
C THR A 23 5.26 14.20 -5.32
N GLY A 24 5.65 13.02 -5.83
CA GLY A 24 5.25 11.75 -5.25
C GLY A 24 5.74 11.57 -3.82
N THR A 25 7.01 11.90 -3.55
CA THR A 25 7.59 11.80 -2.20
C THR A 25 6.85 12.69 -1.21
N ARG A 26 6.69 13.99 -1.53
CA ARG A 26 5.99 14.92 -0.65
C ARG A 26 4.53 14.52 -0.39
N SER A 27 3.85 13.99 -1.40
CA SER A 27 2.46 13.55 -1.25
C SER A 27 2.37 12.32 -0.35
N LEU A 28 3.26 11.34 -0.54
CA LEU A 28 3.32 10.14 0.30
C LEU A 28 3.69 10.50 1.75
N GLU A 29 4.69 11.35 1.97
CA GLU A 29 5.08 11.81 3.32
C GLU A 29 3.94 12.52 4.04
N ALA A 30 3.18 13.38 3.34
CA ALA A 30 2.04 14.06 3.92
C ALA A 30 0.94 13.07 4.36
N VAL A 31 0.61 12.09 3.52
CA VAL A 31 -0.36 11.04 3.84
C VAL A 31 0.11 10.20 5.04
N LEU A 32 1.38 9.79 5.07
CA LEU A 32 1.92 9.00 6.18
C LEU A 32 1.89 9.79 7.50
N ALA A 33 2.18 11.08 7.47
CA ALA A 33 2.12 11.94 8.65
C ALA A 33 0.68 12.07 9.20
N GLU A 34 -0.31 12.22 8.31
CA GLU A 34 -1.72 12.26 8.66
C GLU A 34 -2.18 10.94 9.31
N LEU A 35 -1.89 9.80 8.66
CA LEU A 35 -2.21 8.46 9.19
C LEU A 35 -1.57 8.22 10.56
N ALA A 36 -0.31 8.61 10.75
CA ALA A 36 0.36 8.51 12.04
C ALA A 36 -0.33 9.37 13.12
N GLY A 37 -0.80 10.57 12.77
CA GLY A 37 -1.58 11.44 13.65
C GLY A 37 -2.92 10.86 14.06
N GLU A 38 -3.54 10.04 13.21
CA GLU A 38 -4.76 9.30 13.50
C GLU A 38 -4.52 8.01 14.32
N GLY A 39 -3.25 7.69 14.62
CA GLY A 39 -2.87 6.50 15.36
C GLY A 39 -2.95 5.22 14.53
N ILE A 40 -2.82 5.31 13.20
CA ILE A 40 -2.62 4.17 12.32
C ILE A 40 -1.19 3.66 12.51
N GLY A 41 -1.07 2.40 12.93
CA GLY A 41 0.23 1.81 13.30
C GLY A 41 0.98 1.18 12.13
N MET A 42 0.29 0.89 11.04
CA MET A 42 0.86 0.16 9.91
C MET A 42 0.22 0.54 8.58
N VAL A 43 1.04 0.63 7.54
CA VAL A 43 0.61 0.92 6.18
C VAL A 43 1.15 -0.15 5.26
N PHE A 44 0.26 -0.77 4.49
CA PHE A 44 0.60 -1.77 3.50
C PHE A 44 0.49 -1.20 2.09
N LEU A 45 1.26 -1.79 1.19
CA LEU A 45 1.11 -1.62 -0.24
C LEU A 45 1.59 -2.88 -0.94
N GLU A 46 1.14 -3.06 -2.17
CA GLU A 46 1.61 -4.16 -2.99
C GLU A 46 2.10 -3.61 -4.33
N THR A 47 3.18 -4.18 -4.86
CA THR A 47 3.69 -3.85 -6.18
C THR A 47 3.90 -5.11 -7.00
N GLU A 48 3.74 -5.01 -8.32
CA GLU A 48 4.22 -6.04 -9.25
C GLU A 48 5.69 -6.38 -8.97
N GLY A 49 6.05 -7.67 -8.96
CA GLY A 49 7.40 -8.11 -8.61
C GLY A 49 8.50 -7.50 -9.49
N SER A 50 8.18 -7.20 -10.75
CA SER A 50 9.08 -6.56 -11.71
C SER A 50 9.20 -5.03 -11.55
N ASN A 51 8.37 -4.39 -10.71
CA ASN A 51 8.34 -2.93 -10.57
C ASN A 51 9.39 -2.42 -9.58
N PHE A 52 10.67 -2.62 -9.92
CA PHE A 52 11.81 -2.15 -9.11
C PHE A 52 11.80 -0.63 -8.87
N GLY A 53 11.22 0.14 -9.80
CA GLY A 53 11.09 1.59 -9.66
C GLY A 53 10.18 1.98 -8.50
N ALA A 54 8.99 1.37 -8.40
CA ALA A 54 8.08 1.58 -7.29
C ALA A 54 8.69 1.12 -5.96
N ARG A 55 9.34 -0.05 -5.94
CA ARG A 55 10.01 -0.55 -4.72
C ARG A 55 11.08 0.41 -4.20
N ARG A 56 11.96 0.91 -5.08
CA ARG A 56 12.95 1.94 -4.70
C ARG A 56 12.31 3.24 -4.22
N PHE A 57 11.16 3.62 -4.79
CA PHE A 57 10.43 4.82 -4.37
C PHE A 57 9.87 4.66 -2.95
N TYR A 58 9.17 3.57 -2.67
CA TYR A 58 8.58 3.31 -1.36
C TYR A 58 9.64 3.03 -0.29
N ALA A 59 10.73 2.34 -0.62
CA ALA A 59 11.83 2.10 0.31
C ALA A 59 12.47 3.40 0.84
N ARG A 60 12.49 4.47 0.03
CA ARG A 60 12.96 5.80 0.50
C ARG A 60 12.08 6.41 1.58
N SER A 61 10.83 5.97 1.67
CA SER A 61 9.85 6.44 2.66
C SER A 61 9.70 5.47 3.83
N GLY A 62 10.60 4.48 3.96
CA GLY A 62 10.65 3.56 5.10
C GLY A 62 9.90 2.24 4.93
N PHE A 63 9.27 1.99 3.78
CA PHE A 63 8.67 0.68 3.51
C PHE A 63 9.74 -0.41 3.37
N VAL A 64 9.45 -1.58 3.92
CA VAL A 64 10.28 -2.79 3.81
C VAL A 64 9.57 -3.85 2.99
N GLU A 65 10.34 -4.66 2.25
CA GLU A 65 9.77 -5.74 1.43
C GLU A 65 9.41 -6.93 2.32
N GLU A 66 8.17 -7.39 2.22
CA GLU A 66 7.67 -8.62 2.86
C GLU A 66 7.18 -9.59 1.78
N HIS A 67 7.38 -10.89 2.01
CA HIS A 67 6.86 -11.93 1.13
C HIS A 67 5.43 -12.30 1.54
N SER A 68 4.45 -11.95 0.70
CA SER A 68 3.05 -12.31 0.88
C SER A 68 2.49 -13.05 -0.33
N VAL A 69 1.45 -13.85 -0.11
CA VAL A 69 0.66 -14.48 -1.18
C VAL A 69 -0.64 -13.72 -1.32
N ARG A 70 -0.83 -13.04 -2.45
CA ARG A 70 -2.11 -12.39 -2.77
C ARG A 70 -3.13 -13.43 -3.22
N MET A 71 -4.26 -13.47 -2.54
CA MET A 71 -5.41 -14.32 -2.91
C MET A 71 -6.61 -13.43 -3.23
N ARG A 72 -7.40 -13.80 -4.24
CA ARG A 72 -8.62 -13.08 -4.62
C ARG A 72 -9.72 -14.07 -4.98
N LEU A 73 -10.95 -13.75 -4.62
CA LEU A 73 -12.15 -14.45 -5.04
C LEU A 73 -13.06 -13.47 -5.79
N ASP A 74 -13.42 -13.81 -7.03
CA ASP A 74 -14.42 -13.05 -7.76
C ASP A 74 -15.82 -13.53 -7.36
N LEU A 75 -16.52 -12.73 -6.56
CA LEU A 75 -17.85 -13.04 -6.08
C LEU A 75 -18.92 -13.00 -7.17
N SER A 76 -18.68 -12.33 -8.30
CA SER A 76 -19.62 -12.37 -9.44
C SER A 76 -19.73 -13.77 -10.04
N GLN A 77 -18.67 -14.57 -9.89
CA GLN A 77 -18.55 -15.93 -10.40
C GLN A 77 -18.73 -16.99 -9.31
N TYR A 78 -18.83 -16.58 -8.04
CA TYR A 78 -18.97 -17.51 -6.92
C TYR A 78 -20.32 -18.23 -6.97
N ARG A 79 -20.28 -19.56 -6.85
CA ARG A 79 -21.47 -20.41 -6.71
C ARG A 79 -21.28 -21.27 -5.46
N PRO A 80 -22.03 -21.03 -4.37
CA PRO A 80 -21.92 -21.85 -3.19
C PRO A 80 -22.44 -23.26 -3.50
N SER A 81 -21.68 -24.29 -3.13
CA SER A 81 -22.16 -25.66 -3.13
C SER A 81 -23.14 -25.83 -1.97
N MET A 82 -24.36 -26.27 -2.27
CA MET A 82 -25.33 -26.75 -1.28
C MET A 82 -24.88 -28.06 -0.65
#